data_AF-A0A0A5JP27-F1
#
_entry.id   AF-A0A0A5JP27-F1
#
_cell.length_a   1.000
_cell.length_b   1.000
_cell.length_c   1.000
_cell.angle_alpha   90.00
_cell.angle_beta   90.00
_cell.angle_gamma   90.00
#
_symmetry.space_group_name_H-M   'P 1'
#
loop_
_entity.id
_entity.type
_entity.pdbx_description
1 polymer ?
#
loop_
_entity_poly.entity_id
_entity_poly.type
_entity_poly.pdbx_seq_one_letter_code
_entity_poly.pdbx_strand_id
1 'polypeptide(L)'
;MYKISQLGEKLGLSRTTLLYYEKLGLIKGKRLDNGYRLYSDKDLQRLRLIQKLQAGGLTLKECQACLEEKIERDMLLKRLHQLDQEIAEKQKSRELLAALVGEAPMTEWHENLDDVAPDAHVEWLKNQGFDDKQIQRLRWLSKDMNQHDQYMDDFMRVFEPLSRWGPGSDEDTARAASLLPASHLELLEIGCGKGLSTEWLAKHLTCHVIAVDNEPSVLEALTTRAIGKGFNDTITTVCANMASLPFQRQSFDAICAEGCAYLMGFEQALAAWRPLLKSEGTLVISDAVWSTKQPDAMVKEFWQREYPQMVSAEQRMAEAKFAGYDVVDTFALSEQAWDNYYHPLAKRVAELRESLTDSSVLNDLEHEILVSKARKGQVDYQMFILKLHSV
;
A
#
# COMPACT_ATOMS: atom_id res chain seq x y z
N MET A 1 -31.35 -26.83 -52.33
CA MET A 1 -31.46 -28.26 -51.91
C MET A 1 -30.06 -28.86 -51.84
N TYR A 2 -29.69 -29.46 -50.71
CA TYR A 2 -28.33 -29.90 -50.39
C TYR A 2 -28.32 -31.34 -49.86
N LYS A 3 -27.30 -32.12 -50.23
CA LYS A 3 -26.95 -33.35 -49.52
C LYS A 3 -26.27 -33.00 -48.18
N ILE A 4 -26.28 -33.92 -47.22
CA ILE A 4 -25.67 -33.71 -45.90
C ILE A 4 -24.18 -33.33 -45.97
N SER A 5 -23.44 -33.87 -46.94
CA SER A 5 -22.02 -33.54 -47.16
C SER A 5 -21.84 -32.09 -47.62
N GLN A 6 -22.68 -31.62 -48.55
CA GLN A 6 -22.65 -30.25 -49.06
C GLN A 6 -23.06 -29.24 -47.99
N LEU A 7 -23.98 -29.62 -47.09
CA LEU A 7 -24.30 -28.83 -45.89
C LEU A 7 -23.12 -28.72 -44.94
N GLY A 8 -22.43 -29.85 -44.69
CA GLY A 8 -21.24 -29.89 -43.83
C GLY A 8 -20.13 -28.99 -44.33
N GLU A 9 -19.81 -29.06 -45.63
CA GLU A 9 -18.81 -28.20 -46.27
C GLU A 9 -19.16 -26.70 -46.15
N LYS A 10 -20.43 -26.33 -46.39
CA LYS A 10 -20.86 -24.92 -46.34
C LYS A 10 -20.86 -24.32 -44.94
N LEU A 11 -20.93 -25.15 -43.89
CA LEU A 11 -21.06 -24.71 -42.50
C LEU A 11 -19.81 -25.04 -41.65
N GLY A 12 -18.84 -25.77 -42.21
CA GLY A 12 -17.69 -26.28 -41.46
C GLY A 12 -18.09 -27.30 -40.39
N LEU A 13 -19.20 -28.02 -40.58
CA LEU A 13 -19.74 -28.97 -39.59
C LEU A 13 -19.54 -30.41 -40.04
N SER A 14 -19.21 -31.28 -39.08
CA SER A 14 -19.11 -32.71 -39.35
C SER A 14 -20.47 -33.30 -39.71
N ARG A 15 -20.47 -34.37 -40.52
CA ARG A 15 -21.69 -35.14 -40.82
C ARG A 15 -22.38 -35.62 -39.55
N THR A 16 -21.61 -36.01 -38.53
CA THR A 16 -22.11 -36.46 -37.23
C THR A 16 -22.87 -35.35 -36.50
N THR A 17 -22.35 -34.12 -36.52
CA THR A 17 -23.00 -32.94 -35.93
C THR A 17 -24.33 -32.64 -36.63
N LEU A 18 -24.38 -32.72 -37.96
CA LEU A 18 -25.61 -32.49 -38.73
C LEU A 18 -26.67 -33.57 -38.48
N LEU A 19 -26.26 -34.84 -38.39
CA LEU A 19 -27.17 -35.93 -38.02
C LEU A 19 -27.70 -35.79 -36.59
N TYR A 20 -26.86 -35.30 -35.67
CA TYR A 20 -27.28 -35.00 -34.32
C TYR A 20 -28.30 -33.85 -34.28
N TYR A 21 -28.07 -32.78 -35.04
CA TYR A 21 -29.02 -31.66 -35.13
C TYR A 21 -30.35 -32.08 -35.76
N GLU A 22 -30.32 -32.98 -36.74
CA GLU A 22 -31.53 -33.58 -37.31
C GLU A 22 -32.26 -34.48 -36.30
N LYS A 23 -31.54 -35.25 -35.48
CA LYS A 23 -32.13 -36.06 -34.40
C LYS A 23 -32.82 -35.19 -33.34
N LEU A 24 -32.26 -34.00 -33.06
CA LEU A 24 -32.86 -33.00 -32.17
C LEU A 24 -34.03 -32.23 -32.80
N GLY A 25 -34.33 -32.46 -34.09
CA GLY A 25 -35.40 -31.77 -34.80
C GLY A 25 -35.06 -30.35 -35.27
N LEU A 26 -33.79 -29.94 -35.17
CA LEU A 26 -33.35 -28.59 -35.57
C LEU A 26 -33.39 -28.39 -37.09
N ILE A 27 -33.25 -29.47 -37.85
CA ILE A 27 -33.40 -29.54 -39.31
C ILE A 27 -34.14 -30.83 -39.67
N LYS A 28 -34.76 -30.88 -40.85
CA LYS A 28 -35.48 -32.09 -41.29
C LYS A 28 -35.21 -32.38 -42.76
N GLY A 29 -34.41 -33.40 -43.04
CA GLY A 29 -34.14 -33.84 -44.39
C GLY A 29 -35.36 -34.55 -45.01
N LYS A 30 -35.69 -34.24 -46.27
CA LYS A 30 -36.66 -35.00 -47.06
C LYS A 30 -35.96 -36.24 -47.61
N ARG A 31 -36.49 -37.42 -47.31
CA ARG A 31 -35.97 -38.69 -47.83
C ARG A 31 -36.41 -38.88 -49.28
N LEU A 32 -35.47 -39.28 -50.12
CA LEU A 32 -35.69 -39.66 -51.51
C LEU A 32 -35.85 -41.19 -51.63
N ASP A 33 -36.43 -41.65 -52.74
CA ASP A 33 -36.66 -43.07 -53.04
C ASP A 33 -35.36 -43.89 -53.07
N ASN A 34 -34.23 -43.23 -53.35
CA ASN A 34 -32.88 -43.82 -53.33
C ASN A 34 -32.23 -43.85 -51.94
N GLY A 35 -32.96 -43.52 -50.87
CA GLY A 35 -32.50 -43.57 -49.49
C GLY A 35 -31.69 -42.36 -49.01
N TYR A 36 -31.30 -41.42 -49.90
CA TYR A 36 -30.60 -40.19 -49.52
C TYR A 36 -31.55 -39.14 -48.92
N ARG A 37 -31.00 -38.24 -48.09
CA ARG A 37 -31.70 -37.07 -47.53
C ARG A 37 -31.27 -35.80 -48.26
N LEU A 38 -32.25 -34.99 -48.64
CA LEU A 38 -32.04 -33.63 -49.14
C LEU A 38 -32.58 -32.61 -48.14
N TYR A 39 -31.81 -31.55 -47.94
CA TYR A 39 -32.14 -30.44 -47.05
C TYR A 39 -32.33 -29.17 -47.86
N SER A 40 -33.23 -28.30 -47.41
CA SER A 40 -33.59 -27.07 -48.10
C SER A 40 -32.62 -25.93 -47.76
N ASP A 41 -32.76 -24.82 -48.49
CA ASP A 41 -32.02 -23.58 -48.16
C ASP A 41 -32.50 -22.98 -46.83
N LYS A 42 -33.75 -23.28 -46.42
CA LYS A 42 -34.29 -22.93 -45.10
C LYS A 42 -33.54 -23.67 -43.98
N ASP A 43 -33.21 -24.94 -44.19
CA ASP A 43 -32.39 -25.71 -43.23
C ASP A 43 -30.98 -25.11 -43.11
N LEU A 44 -30.37 -24.71 -44.22
CA LEU A 44 -29.07 -24.03 -44.23
C LEU A 44 -29.12 -22.70 -43.44
N GLN A 45 -30.14 -21.87 -43.67
CA GLN A 45 -30.30 -20.61 -42.94
C GLN A 45 -30.54 -20.84 -41.44
N ARG A 46 -31.35 -21.84 -41.08
CA ARG A 46 -31.60 -22.22 -39.68
C ARG A 46 -30.33 -22.66 -38.98
N LEU A 47 -29.48 -23.45 -39.64
CA LEU A 47 -28.18 -23.87 -39.10
C LEU A 47 -27.21 -22.69 -38.91
N ARG A 48 -27.19 -21.72 -39.83
CA ARG A 48 -26.39 -20.49 -39.68
C ARG A 48 -26.83 -19.67 -38.47
N LEU A 49 -28.13 -19.57 -38.24
CA LEU A 49 -28.68 -18.88 -37.07
C LEU A 49 -28.27 -19.58 -35.77
N ILE A 50 -28.34 -20.92 -35.73
CA ILE A 50 -27.86 -21.72 -34.58
C ILE A 50 -26.38 -21.44 -34.32
N GLN A 51 -25.52 -21.41 -35.34
CA GLN A 51 -24.10 -21.10 -35.17
C GLN A 51 -23.87 -19.71 -34.57
N LYS A 52 -24.67 -18.71 -34.97
CA LYS A 52 -24.57 -17.35 -34.41
C LYS A 52 -25.02 -17.29 -32.95
N LEU A 53 -26.09 -17.99 -32.59
CA LEU A 53 -26.55 -18.07 -31.20
C LEU A 53 -25.55 -18.83 -30.31
N GLN A 54 -24.99 -19.93 -30.80
CA GLN A 54 -23.93 -20.67 -30.10
C GLN A 54 -22.67 -19.82 -29.90
N ALA A 55 -22.30 -18.98 -30.87
CA ALA A 55 -21.18 -18.04 -30.72
C ALA A 55 -21.44 -16.97 -29.64
N GLY A 56 -22.71 -16.65 -29.34
CA GLY A 56 -23.11 -15.83 -28.19
C GLY A 56 -23.11 -16.59 -26.86
N GLY A 57 -22.71 -17.86 -26.84
CA GLY A 57 -22.65 -18.70 -25.64
C GLY A 57 -23.95 -19.42 -25.28
N LEU A 58 -24.94 -19.47 -26.18
CA LEU A 58 -26.16 -20.24 -25.95
C LEU A 58 -25.93 -21.73 -26.23
N THR A 59 -26.51 -22.58 -25.39
CA THR A 59 -26.56 -24.03 -25.61
C THR A 59 -27.48 -24.37 -26.79
N LEU A 60 -27.34 -25.58 -27.34
CA LEU A 60 -28.21 -26.07 -28.41
C LEU A 60 -29.70 -26.08 -28.04
N LYS A 61 -30.01 -26.34 -26.76
CA LYS A 61 -31.38 -26.36 -26.24
C LYS A 61 -31.98 -24.96 -26.20
N GLU A 62 -31.19 -23.96 -25.84
CA GLU A 62 -31.60 -22.55 -25.85
C GLU A 62 -31.69 -22.01 -27.28
N CYS A 63 -30.77 -22.39 -28.16
CA CYS A 63 -30.86 -22.08 -29.59
C CYS A 63 -32.15 -22.62 -30.21
N GLN A 64 -32.58 -23.84 -29.82
CA GLN A 64 -33.85 -24.41 -30.23
C GLN A 64 -35.03 -23.58 -29.73
N ALA A 65 -35.05 -23.22 -28.45
CA ALA A 65 -36.10 -22.39 -27.86
C ALA A 65 -36.22 -21.01 -28.55
N CYS A 66 -35.09 -20.40 -28.92
CA CYS A 66 -35.06 -19.15 -29.69
C CYS A 66 -35.68 -19.28 -31.09
N LEU A 67 -35.60 -20.46 -31.70
CA LEU A 67 -36.14 -20.73 -33.05
C LEU A 67 -37.63 -21.11 -33.05
N GLU A 68 -38.21 -21.40 -31.89
CA GLU A 68 -39.58 -21.90 -31.71
C GLU A 68 -40.51 -20.86 -31.04
N GLU A 69 -40.11 -19.57 -31.07
CA GLU A 69 -40.89 -18.37 -30.68
C GLU A 69 -41.01 -18.04 -29.19
N LYS A 70 -40.45 -18.84 -28.27
CA LYS A 70 -40.36 -18.48 -26.84
C LYS A 70 -38.96 -18.02 -26.47
N ILE A 71 -38.60 -16.81 -26.87
CA ILE A 71 -37.41 -16.15 -26.33
C ILE A 71 -37.74 -15.71 -24.90
N GLU A 72 -37.27 -16.46 -23.91
CA GLU A 72 -37.32 -16.04 -22.52
C GLU A 72 -36.30 -14.93 -22.28
N ARG A 73 -36.77 -13.68 -22.27
CA ARG A 73 -35.95 -12.48 -22.06
C ARG A 73 -35.03 -12.61 -20.84
N ASP A 74 -35.52 -13.23 -19.78
CA ASP A 74 -34.77 -13.43 -18.53
C ASP A 74 -33.56 -14.36 -18.69
N MET A 75 -33.66 -15.37 -19.56
CA MET A 75 -32.53 -16.26 -19.86
C MET A 75 -31.42 -15.50 -20.62
N LEU A 76 -31.80 -14.68 -21.60
CA LEU A 76 -30.84 -13.83 -22.32
C LEU A 76 -30.19 -12.78 -21.41
N LEU A 77 -30.96 -12.16 -20.52
CA LEU A 77 -30.44 -11.20 -19.53
C LEU A 77 -29.44 -11.86 -18.58
N LYS A 78 -29.70 -13.09 -18.11
CA LYS A 78 -28.75 -13.84 -17.29
C LYS A 78 -27.46 -14.13 -18.04
N ARG A 79 -27.54 -14.55 -19.30
CA ARG A 79 -26.34 -14.83 -20.11
C ARG A 79 -25.55 -13.55 -20.40
N LEU A 80 -26.23 -12.44 -20.66
CA LEU A 80 -25.59 -11.14 -20.85
C LEU A 80 -24.82 -10.71 -19.58
N HIS A 81 -25.45 -10.81 -18.42
CA HIS A 81 -24.81 -10.49 -17.15
C HIS A 81 -23.59 -11.37 -16.87
N GLN A 82 -23.67 -12.66 -17.18
CA GLN A 82 -22.53 -13.56 -17.06
C GLN A 82 -21.37 -13.17 -18.00
N LEU A 83 -21.67 -12.77 -19.24
CA LEU A 83 -20.65 -12.28 -20.17
C LEU A 83 -20.01 -10.99 -19.68
N ASP A 84 -20.79 -10.07 -19.11
CA ASP A 84 -20.25 -8.84 -18.53
C ASP A 84 -19.29 -9.13 -17.36
N GLN A 85 -19.60 -10.12 -16.52
CA GLN A 85 -18.69 -10.60 -15.47
C GLN A 85 -17.41 -11.21 -16.06
N GLU A 86 -17.53 -12.09 -17.05
CA GLU A 86 -16.38 -12.72 -17.73
C GLU A 86 -15.49 -11.65 -18.41
N ILE A 87 -16.08 -10.59 -18.98
CA ILE A 87 -15.35 -9.47 -19.58
C ILE A 87 -14.60 -8.67 -18.51
N ALA A 88 -15.26 -8.33 -17.39
CA ALA A 88 -14.64 -7.61 -16.29
C ALA A 88 -13.45 -8.39 -15.71
N GLU A 89 -13.58 -9.71 -15.52
CA GLU A 89 -12.48 -10.57 -15.07
C GLU A 89 -11.31 -10.61 -16.06
N LYS A 90 -11.62 -10.69 -17.37
CA LYS A 90 -10.60 -10.67 -18.42
C LYS A 90 -9.91 -9.32 -18.54
N GLN A 91 -10.63 -8.22 -18.33
CA GLN A 91 -10.08 -6.87 -18.29
C GLN A 91 -9.09 -6.73 -17.13
N LYS A 92 -9.47 -7.14 -15.91
CA LYS A 92 -8.56 -7.20 -14.76
C LYS A 92 -7.31 -8.04 -15.03
N SER A 93 -7.50 -9.22 -15.64
CA SER A 93 -6.38 -10.09 -16.02
C SER A 93 -5.45 -9.42 -17.06
N ARG A 94 -6.02 -8.69 -18.03
CA ARG A 94 -5.25 -7.93 -19.01
C ARG A 94 -4.49 -6.78 -18.35
N GLU A 95 -5.12 -6.03 -17.46
CA GLU A 95 -4.50 -4.92 -16.72
C GLU A 95 -3.32 -5.42 -15.88
N LEU A 96 -3.49 -6.54 -15.18
CA LEU A 96 -2.40 -7.24 -14.50
C LEU A 96 -1.24 -7.55 -15.47
N LEU A 97 -1.53 -8.17 -16.62
CA LEU A 97 -0.49 -8.52 -17.58
C LEU A 97 0.18 -7.28 -18.18
N ALA A 98 -0.58 -6.23 -18.48
CA ALA A 98 -0.07 -4.95 -18.98
C ALA A 98 0.85 -4.27 -17.95
N ALA A 99 0.46 -4.30 -16.68
CA ALA A 99 1.25 -3.83 -15.56
C ALA A 99 2.58 -4.61 -15.46
N LEU A 100 2.53 -5.95 -15.54
CA LEU A 100 3.72 -6.81 -15.46
C LEU A 100 4.71 -6.62 -16.62
N VAL A 101 4.25 -6.17 -17.79
CA VAL A 101 5.12 -5.86 -18.94
C VAL A 101 5.49 -4.38 -19.05
N GLY A 102 5.11 -3.55 -18.07
CA GLY A 102 5.43 -2.13 -18.02
C GLY A 102 4.60 -1.24 -18.95
N GLU A 103 3.48 -1.74 -19.48
CA GLU A 103 2.55 -0.98 -20.33
C GLU A 103 1.45 -0.25 -19.53
N ALA A 104 1.35 -0.47 -18.21
CA ALA A 104 0.41 0.19 -17.32
C ALA A 104 1.01 0.39 -15.90
N PRO A 105 0.49 1.34 -15.10
CA PRO A 105 0.92 1.53 -13.71
C PRO A 105 0.62 0.30 -12.86
N MET A 106 1.56 -0.12 -12.00
CA MET A 106 1.39 -1.29 -11.13
C MET A 106 0.81 -0.97 -9.73
N THR A 107 0.43 0.28 -9.44
CA THR A 107 0.14 0.77 -8.08
C THR A 107 -0.89 -0.07 -7.33
N GLU A 108 -2.07 -0.27 -7.92
CA GLU A 108 -3.18 -1.04 -7.33
C GLU A 108 -2.86 -2.54 -7.18
N TRP A 109 -1.98 -3.07 -8.04
CA TRP A 109 -1.54 -4.46 -7.96
C TRP A 109 -0.56 -4.69 -6.81
N HIS A 110 0.40 -3.78 -6.60
CA HIS A 110 1.31 -3.85 -5.45
C HIS A 110 0.55 -3.69 -4.14
N GLU A 111 -0.36 -2.71 -4.05
CA GLU A 111 -1.20 -2.50 -2.87
C GLU A 111 -1.98 -3.77 -2.52
N ASN A 112 -2.64 -4.40 -3.52
CA ASN A 112 -3.41 -5.61 -3.29
C ASN A 112 -2.56 -6.82 -2.88
N LEU A 113 -1.38 -7.00 -3.49
CA LEU A 113 -0.50 -8.12 -3.17
C LEU A 113 0.21 -7.95 -1.82
N ASP A 114 0.55 -6.73 -1.44
CA ASP A 114 1.14 -6.46 -0.13
C ASP A 114 0.12 -6.76 0.98
N ASP A 115 -1.17 -6.48 0.74
CA ASP A 115 -2.26 -6.83 1.65
C ASP A 115 -2.53 -8.34 1.72
N VAL A 116 -2.55 -9.03 0.58
CA VAL A 116 -3.04 -10.43 0.48
C VAL A 116 -1.91 -11.45 0.65
N ALA A 117 -0.70 -11.14 0.19
CA ALA A 117 0.44 -12.06 0.17
C ALA A 117 1.79 -11.31 0.32
N PRO A 118 2.02 -10.61 1.44
CA PRO A 118 3.17 -9.71 1.62
C PRO A 118 4.53 -10.42 1.46
N ASP A 119 4.67 -11.64 1.96
CA ASP A 119 5.94 -12.37 1.88
C ASP A 119 6.27 -12.81 0.45
N ALA A 120 5.26 -13.28 -0.29
CA ALA A 120 5.42 -13.68 -1.69
C ALA A 120 5.68 -12.46 -2.60
N HIS A 121 5.10 -11.30 -2.27
CA HIS A 121 5.35 -10.04 -2.95
C HIS A 121 6.79 -9.57 -2.78
N VAL A 122 7.31 -9.59 -1.55
CA VAL A 122 8.73 -9.28 -1.25
C VAL A 122 9.66 -10.21 -2.01
N GLU A 123 9.40 -11.52 -1.98
CA GLU A 123 10.23 -12.50 -2.68
C GLU A 123 10.20 -12.28 -4.21
N TRP A 124 9.03 -11.96 -4.76
CA TRP A 124 8.88 -11.61 -6.17
C TRP A 124 9.70 -10.36 -6.54
N LEU A 125 9.65 -9.31 -5.72
CA LEU A 125 10.44 -8.10 -5.93
C LEU A 125 11.94 -8.38 -5.88
N LYS A 126 12.42 -9.20 -4.93
CA LYS A 126 13.83 -9.63 -4.89
C LYS A 126 14.26 -10.33 -6.17
N ASN A 127 13.39 -11.19 -6.72
CA ASN A 127 13.66 -11.90 -7.97
C ASN A 127 13.67 -10.98 -9.20
N GLN A 128 13.00 -9.83 -9.15
CA GLN A 128 13.07 -8.79 -10.18
C GLN A 128 14.33 -7.90 -10.03
N GLY A 129 15.19 -8.17 -9.05
CA GLY A 129 16.45 -7.46 -8.85
C GLY A 129 16.35 -6.27 -7.89
N PHE A 130 15.23 -6.10 -7.18
CA PHE A 130 15.09 -5.08 -6.15
C PHE A 130 15.79 -5.52 -4.86
N ASP A 131 16.59 -4.64 -4.28
CA ASP A 131 17.18 -4.84 -2.97
C ASP A 131 16.17 -4.55 -1.84
N ASP A 132 16.51 -4.94 -0.60
CA ASP A 132 15.63 -4.75 0.57
C ASP A 132 15.23 -3.28 0.78
N LYS A 133 16.07 -2.33 0.36
CA LYS A 133 15.84 -0.89 0.48
C LYS A 133 14.79 -0.42 -0.52
N GLN A 134 14.92 -0.85 -1.78
CA GLN A 134 13.97 -0.55 -2.85
C GLN A 134 12.61 -1.19 -2.57
N ILE A 135 12.57 -2.41 -2.02
CA ILE A 135 11.32 -3.09 -1.62
C ILE A 135 10.58 -2.31 -0.54
N GLN A 136 11.29 -1.88 0.52
CA GLN A 136 10.68 -1.03 1.54
C GLN A 136 10.18 0.29 0.97
N ARG A 137 10.90 0.88 0.01
CA ARG A 137 10.51 2.13 -0.64
C ARG A 137 9.33 1.97 -1.61
N LEU A 138 9.21 0.83 -2.28
CA LEU A 138 8.05 0.48 -3.12
C LEU A 138 6.78 0.33 -2.28
N ARG A 139 6.89 -0.34 -1.13
CA ARG A 139 5.81 -0.36 -0.12
C ARG A 139 5.45 1.03 0.37
N TRP A 140 6.45 1.89 0.56
CA TRP A 140 6.27 3.26 1.06
C TRP A 140 5.57 4.19 0.06
N LEU A 141 5.80 3.99 -1.26
CA LEU A 141 5.36 4.95 -2.26
C LEU A 141 4.11 4.55 -3.04
N SER A 142 3.70 3.27 -3.01
CA SER A 142 2.62 2.69 -3.84
C SER A 142 2.56 3.26 -5.27
N LYS A 143 3.72 3.52 -5.89
CA LYS A 143 3.84 4.27 -7.14
C LYS A 143 4.51 3.46 -8.25
N ASP A 144 4.19 3.86 -9.48
CA ASP A 144 4.54 3.21 -10.73
C ASP A 144 6.03 2.81 -10.78
N MET A 145 6.25 1.49 -10.84
CA MET A 145 7.57 0.85 -10.88
C MET A 145 8.41 1.32 -12.08
N ASN A 146 7.79 1.79 -13.16
CA ASN A 146 8.48 2.28 -14.36
C ASN A 146 9.10 3.67 -14.19
N GLN A 147 8.76 4.40 -13.12
CA GLN A 147 9.28 5.74 -12.81
C GLN A 147 10.01 5.81 -11.46
N HIS A 148 10.27 4.66 -10.84
CA HIS A 148 10.84 4.57 -9.49
C HIS A 148 12.16 5.32 -9.34
N ASP A 149 13.13 5.11 -10.24
CA ASP A 149 14.45 5.73 -10.12
C ASP A 149 14.38 7.26 -10.22
N GLN A 150 13.60 7.78 -11.16
CA GLN A 150 13.41 9.24 -11.32
C GLN A 150 12.65 9.84 -10.13
N TYR A 151 11.62 9.16 -9.63
CA TYR A 151 10.92 9.58 -8.42
C TYR A 151 11.88 9.62 -7.23
N MET A 152 12.72 8.60 -7.06
CA MET A 152 13.68 8.54 -5.98
C MET A 152 14.77 9.61 -6.09
N ASP A 153 15.24 9.91 -7.29
CA ASP A 153 16.20 10.99 -7.53
C ASP A 153 15.60 12.35 -7.15
N ASP A 154 14.38 12.64 -7.61
CA ASP A 154 13.67 13.88 -7.26
C ASP A 154 13.37 13.97 -5.77
N PHE A 155 12.98 12.84 -5.16
CA PHE A 155 12.74 12.73 -3.72
C PHE A 155 14.01 13.08 -2.93
N MET A 156 15.14 12.47 -3.25
CA MET A 156 16.40 12.78 -2.57
C MET A 156 16.82 14.23 -2.77
N ARG A 157 16.63 14.83 -3.95
CA ARG A 157 16.91 16.26 -4.21
C ARG A 157 16.09 17.18 -3.30
N VAL A 158 14.87 16.79 -2.92
CA VAL A 158 14.04 17.53 -1.96
C VAL A 158 14.53 17.29 -0.53
N PHE A 159 14.69 16.04 -0.10
CA PHE A 159 14.82 15.69 1.32
C PHE A 159 16.26 15.69 1.87
N GLU A 160 17.28 15.61 1.01
CA GLU A 160 18.69 15.64 1.43
C GLU A 160 19.08 16.97 2.11
N PRO A 161 18.65 18.17 1.66
CA PRO A 161 19.00 19.42 2.33
C PRO A 161 18.15 19.74 3.57
N LEU A 162 17.00 19.08 3.76
CA LEU A 162 16.12 19.36 4.90
C LEU A 162 16.73 18.89 6.22
N SER A 163 16.57 19.63 7.30
CA SER A 163 17.09 19.22 8.61
C SER A 163 16.24 18.12 9.27
N ARG A 164 14.93 18.06 8.95
CA ARG A 164 13.95 17.10 9.46
C ARG A 164 13.23 16.40 8.32
N TRP A 165 12.77 15.18 8.59
CA TRP A 165 11.95 14.37 7.68
C TRP A 165 10.51 14.19 8.15
N GLY A 166 10.14 14.90 9.22
CA GLY A 166 8.78 14.96 9.74
C GLY A 166 8.65 16.05 10.80
N PRO A 167 7.42 16.33 11.27
CA PRO A 167 7.18 17.28 12.35
C PRO A 167 7.96 16.93 13.62
N GLY A 168 8.54 17.94 14.25
CA GLY A 168 9.25 17.78 15.53
C GLY A 168 9.89 19.06 16.04
N SER A 169 10.06 19.17 17.35
CA SER A 169 10.72 20.30 17.99
C SER A 169 11.49 19.88 19.24
N ASP A 170 12.54 20.63 19.57
CA ASP A 170 13.32 20.42 20.78
C ASP A 170 12.47 20.61 22.05
N GLU A 171 11.43 21.45 21.99
CA GLU A 171 10.50 21.69 23.12
C GLU A 171 9.60 20.46 23.37
N ASP A 172 9.07 19.86 22.31
CA ASP A 172 8.24 18.66 22.42
C ASP A 172 9.08 17.46 22.87
N THR A 173 10.30 17.28 22.31
CA THR A 173 11.26 16.28 22.77
C THR A 173 11.63 16.53 24.24
N ALA A 174 11.85 17.78 24.67
CA ALA A 174 12.14 18.12 26.06
C ALA A 174 10.99 17.77 27.01
N ARG A 175 9.75 18.04 26.60
CA ARG A 175 8.57 17.70 27.38
C ARG A 175 8.46 16.19 27.57
N ALA A 176 8.62 15.40 26.51
CA ALA A 176 8.61 13.94 26.61
C ALA A 176 9.78 13.43 27.48
N ALA A 177 10.98 13.97 27.27
CA ALA A 177 12.18 13.61 28.01
C ALA A 177 12.09 13.90 29.52
N SER A 178 11.31 14.92 29.92
CA SER A 178 11.09 15.26 31.33
C SER A 178 10.37 14.16 32.14
N LEU A 179 9.72 13.22 31.44
CA LEU A 179 9.01 12.08 32.02
C LEU A 179 9.84 10.78 31.98
N LEU A 180 11.05 10.83 31.43
CA LEU A 180 12.00 9.72 31.48
C LEU A 180 12.62 9.60 32.89
N PRO A 181 13.13 8.41 33.27
CA PRO A 181 13.78 8.25 34.56
C PRO A 181 15.02 9.16 34.70
N ALA A 182 15.25 9.71 35.89
CA ALA A 182 16.32 10.69 36.14
C ALA A 182 17.74 10.08 36.29
N SER A 183 17.88 8.76 36.23
CA SER A 183 19.16 8.05 36.35
C SER A 183 19.94 8.01 35.03
N HIS A 184 21.18 7.50 35.05
CA HIS A 184 21.90 7.21 33.80
C HIS A 184 21.11 6.20 32.96
N LEU A 185 20.62 6.62 31.78
CA LEU A 185 19.76 5.81 30.91
C LEU A 185 20.58 5.12 29.82
N GLU A 186 20.33 3.84 29.60
CA GLU A 186 20.52 3.21 28.28
C GLU A 186 19.26 3.49 27.44
N LEU A 187 19.37 4.44 26.51
CA LEU A 187 18.27 4.92 25.68
C LEU A 187 18.43 4.41 24.25
N LEU A 188 17.37 3.81 23.70
CA LEU A 188 17.30 3.46 22.28
C LEU A 188 16.43 4.47 21.54
N GLU A 189 16.95 5.10 20.51
CA GLU A 189 16.16 5.92 19.58
C GLU A 189 15.97 5.17 18.26
N ILE A 190 14.72 4.90 17.89
CA ILE A 190 14.35 4.14 16.69
C ILE A 190 13.87 5.11 15.61
N GLY A 191 14.46 5.02 14.41
CA GLY A 191 14.16 5.94 13.31
C GLY A 191 14.73 7.33 13.59
N CYS A 192 16.00 7.40 14.00
CA CYS A 192 16.63 8.66 14.41
C CYS A 192 16.81 9.65 13.25
N GLY A 193 16.74 9.21 12.00
CA GLY A 193 16.96 10.02 10.81
C GLY A 193 18.27 10.77 10.89
N LYS A 194 18.20 12.10 10.75
CA LYS A 194 19.39 12.97 10.86
C LYS A 194 19.85 13.21 12.31
N GLY A 195 19.17 12.70 13.32
CA GLY A 195 19.61 12.68 14.71
C GLY A 195 19.55 14.01 15.45
N LEU A 196 18.59 14.88 15.11
CA LEU A 196 18.39 16.15 15.85
C LEU A 196 17.92 15.89 17.29
N SER A 197 16.92 15.02 17.46
CA SER A 197 16.46 14.52 18.75
C SER A 197 17.57 13.75 19.47
N THR A 198 18.34 12.91 18.77
CA THR A 198 19.51 12.21 19.31
C THR A 198 20.51 13.16 19.96
N GLU A 199 20.93 14.18 19.23
CA GLU A 199 21.89 15.17 19.71
C GLU A 199 21.31 15.99 20.87
N TRP A 200 20.01 16.27 20.84
CA TRP A 200 19.32 16.96 21.93
C TRP A 200 19.30 16.10 23.20
N LEU A 201 18.93 14.82 23.11
CA LEU A 201 18.87 13.87 24.22
C LEU A 201 20.25 13.70 24.85
N ALA A 202 21.27 13.43 24.04
CA ALA A 202 22.65 13.27 24.51
C ALA A 202 23.21 14.52 25.20
N LYS A 203 22.76 15.71 24.79
CA LYS A 203 23.21 16.99 25.39
C LYS A 203 22.55 17.30 26.73
N HIS A 204 21.28 16.92 26.92
CA HIS A 204 20.48 17.38 28.05
C HIS A 204 20.18 16.29 29.08
N LEU A 205 20.34 15.02 28.73
CA LEU A 205 20.14 13.89 29.62
C LEU A 205 21.47 13.25 29.99
N THR A 206 21.54 12.68 31.19
CA THR A 206 22.63 11.78 31.56
C THR A 206 22.29 10.40 31.01
N CYS A 207 22.75 10.08 29.80
CA CYS A 207 22.40 8.83 29.12
C CYS A 207 23.49 8.37 28.16
N HIS A 208 23.40 7.11 27.74
CA HIS A 208 23.99 6.60 26.52
C HIS A 208 22.85 6.36 25.52
N VAL A 209 22.95 6.99 24.34
CA VAL A 209 21.93 6.91 23.28
C VAL A 209 22.42 5.98 22.18
N ILE A 210 21.67 4.92 21.92
CA ILE A 210 21.82 4.08 20.73
C ILE A 210 20.82 4.57 19.69
N ALA A 211 21.30 5.20 18.62
CA ALA A 211 20.49 5.76 17.55
C ALA A 211 20.43 4.79 16.35
N VAL A 212 19.21 4.36 15.99
CA VAL A 212 18.96 3.40 14.92
C VAL A 212 18.25 4.05 13.74
N ASP A 213 18.75 3.78 12.54
CA ASP A 213 18.08 4.09 11.28
C ASP A 213 18.44 3.03 10.21
N ASN A 214 17.69 2.99 9.10
CA ASN A 214 17.98 2.10 7.97
C ASN A 214 18.79 2.78 6.85
N GLU A 215 19.13 4.06 7.01
CA GLU A 215 19.93 4.83 6.05
C GLU A 215 21.38 5.01 6.54
N PRO A 216 22.36 4.26 6.01
CA PRO A 216 23.75 4.32 6.48
C PRO A 216 24.36 5.73 6.37
N SER A 217 24.00 6.48 5.33
CA SER A 217 24.57 7.80 5.05
C SER A 217 24.21 8.84 6.14
N VAL A 218 22.99 8.78 6.70
CA VAL A 218 22.62 9.69 7.80
C VAL A 218 23.26 9.29 9.13
N LEU A 219 23.48 8.01 9.35
CA LEU A 219 24.17 7.50 10.54
C LEU A 219 25.66 7.85 10.52
N GLU A 220 26.31 7.79 9.37
CA GLU A 220 27.71 8.23 9.21
C GLU A 220 27.84 9.73 9.47
N ALA A 221 26.91 10.53 8.93
CA ALA A 221 26.86 11.97 9.18
C ALA A 221 26.60 12.29 10.65
N LEU A 222 25.67 11.58 11.30
CA LEU A 222 25.38 11.72 12.74
C LEU A 222 26.61 11.37 13.59
N THR A 223 27.26 10.25 13.30
CA THR A 223 28.49 9.83 14.00
C THR A 223 29.58 10.89 13.89
N THR A 224 29.80 11.41 12.68
CA THR A 224 30.81 12.45 12.44
C THR A 224 30.51 13.72 13.25
N ARG A 225 29.24 14.17 13.27
CA ARG A 225 28.83 15.34 14.05
C ARG A 225 28.90 15.09 15.56
N ALA A 226 28.54 13.89 16.03
CA ALA A 226 28.63 13.51 17.43
C ALA A 226 30.08 13.55 17.92
N ILE A 227 31.03 12.99 17.16
CA ILE A 227 32.46 13.07 17.46
C ILE A 227 32.93 14.53 17.49
N GLY A 228 32.55 15.33 16.50
CA GLY A 228 32.91 16.75 16.44
C GLY A 228 32.38 17.60 17.61
N LYS A 229 31.32 17.13 18.28
CA LYS A 229 30.71 17.78 19.45
C LYS A 229 31.14 17.16 20.79
N GLY A 230 31.97 16.11 20.78
CA GLY A 230 32.43 15.41 21.99
C GLY A 230 31.41 14.44 22.59
N PHE A 231 30.47 13.92 21.79
CA PHE A 231 29.48 12.92 22.17
C PHE A 231 29.86 11.49 21.74
N ASN A 232 31.14 11.24 21.42
CA ASN A 232 31.61 9.93 20.93
C ASN A 232 31.37 8.77 21.89
N ASP A 233 31.38 9.05 23.20
CA ASP A 233 31.11 8.04 24.25
C ASP A 233 29.64 8.05 24.70
N THR A 234 28.83 8.96 24.14
CA THR A 234 27.42 9.19 24.51
C THR A 234 26.46 8.70 23.43
N ILE A 235 26.84 8.78 22.16
CA ILE A 235 26.00 8.40 21.02
C ILE A 235 26.66 7.25 20.26
N THR A 236 25.96 6.12 20.18
CA THR A 236 26.29 4.99 19.31
C THR A 236 25.27 4.91 18.18
N THR A 237 25.72 4.82 16.93
CA THR A 237 24.83 4.64 15.77
C THR A 237 24.78 3.17 15.35
N VAL A 238 23.60 2.70 14.96
CA VAL A 238 23.39 1.31 14.50
C VAL A 238 22.50 1.31 13.26
N CYS A 239 23.03 0.80 12.15
CA CYS A 239 22.23 0.61 10.93
C CYS A 239 21.39 -0.66 11.05
N ALA A 240 20.08 -0.52 11.25
CA ALA A 240 19.18 -1.66 11.42
C ALA A 240 17.76 -1.35 10.97
N ASN A 241 17.02 -2.41 10.62
CA ASN A 241 15.59 -2.34 10.36
C ASN A 241 14.83 -2.29 11.70
N MET A 242 13.95 -1.30 11.87
CA MET A 242 13.13 -1.14 13.08
C MET A 242 12.21 -2.32 13.39
N ALA A 243 11.86 -3.15 12.39
CA ALA A 243 11.10 -4.38 12.56
C ALA A 243 11.96 -5.57 13.01
N SER A 244 13.29 -5.46 12.95
CA SER A 244 14.24 -6.53 13.29
C SER A 244 15.50 -5.96 13.94
N LEU A 245 15.33 -5.41 15.14
CA LEU A 245 16.41 -4.76 15.89
C LEU A 245 17.38 -5.78 16.51
N PRO A 246 18.71 -5.59 16.38
CA PRO A 246 19.73 -6.57 16.78
C PRO A 246 20.09 -6.49 18.28
N PHE A 247 19.11 -6.27 19.15
CA PHE A 247 19.35 -6.07 20.59
C PHE A 247 18.83 -7.23 21.42
N GLN A 248 19.46 -7.42 22.57
CA GLN A 248 18.98 -8.38 23.55
C GLN A 248 17.72 -7.86 24.23
N ARG A 249 16.93 -8.79 24.79
CA ARG A 249 15.78 -8.42 25.61
C ARG A 249 16.23 -7.61 26.83
N GLN A 250 15.38 -6.71 27.31
CA GLN A 250 15.60 -5.94 28.54
C GLN A 250 16.93 -5.17 28.57
N SER A 251 17.32 -4.57 27.45
CA SER A 251 18.57 -3.82 27.32
C SER A 251 18.41 -2.33 27.60
N PHE A 252 17.20 -1.76 27.46
CA PHE A 252 17.00 -0.31 27.49
C PHE A 252 16.11 0.15 28.64
N ASP A 253 16.49 1.26 29.27
CA ASP A 253 15.67 1.95 30.28
C ASP A 253 14.57 2.77 29.62
N ALA A 254 14.86 3.29 28.42
CA ALA A 254 13.89 4.01 27.61
C ALA A 254 14.05 3.72 26.11
N ILE A 255 12.94 3.75 25.39
CA ILE A 255 12.89 3.76 23.93
C ILE A 255 12.20 5.06 23.48
N CYS A 256 12.77 5.76 22.52
CA CYS A 256 12.16 6.90 21.85
C CYS A 256 11.95 6.58 20.36
N ALA A 257 10.76 6.86 19.83
CA ALA A 257 10.41 6.65 18.44
C ALA A 257 9.49 7.79 17.97
N GLU A 258 10.09 8.83 17.39
CA GLU A 258 9.35 10.00 16.91
C GLU A 258 9.11 9.89 15.39
N GLY A 259 7.85 9.86 14.96
CA GLY A 259 7.49 9.99 13.55
C GLY A 259 7.91 8.82 12.65
N CYS A 260 8.02 7.61 13.21
CA CYS A 260 8.47 6.43 12.45
C CYS A 260 7.61 5.17 12.68
N ALA A 261 6.86 5.08 13.78
CA ALA A 261 6.12 3.87 14.14
C ALA A 261 5.04 3.48 13.13
N TYR A 262 4.45 4.45 12.43
CA TYR A 262 3.46 4.21 11.38
C TYR A 262 4.00 3.32 10.24
N LEU A 263 5.32 3.28 10.03
CA LEU A 263 5.96 2.41 9.04
C LEU A 263 5.83 0.91 9.36
N MET A 264 5.65 0.57 10.63
CA MET A 264 5.36 -0.79 11.09
C MET A 264 3.87 -0.99 11.40
N GLY A 265 3.12 0.10 11.57
CA GLY A 265 1.84 0.08 12.28
C GLY A 265 2.04 0.14 13.79
N PHE A 266 1.24 0.98 14.45
CA PHE A 266 1.40 1.33 15.86
C PHE A 266 1.38 0.12 16.81
N GLU A 267 0.41 -0.80 16.66
CA GLU A 267 0.31 -2.00 17.50
C GLU A 267 1.49 -2.96 17.32
N GLN A 268 1.95 -3.13 16.07
CA GLN A 268 3.09 -3.98 15.77
C GLN A 268 4.39 -3.41 16.35
N ALA A 269 4.57 -2.09 16.27
CA ALA A 269 5.68 -1.39 16.90
C ALA A 269 5.68 -1.60 18.43
N LEU A 270 4.53 -1.41 19.09
CA LEU A 270 4.38 -1.67 20.53
C LEU A 270 4.79 -3.09 20.90
N ALA A 271 4.33 -4.10 20.15
CA ALA A 271 4.61 -5.50 20.40
C ALA A 271 6.07 -5.88 20.14
N ALA A 272 6.67 -5.35 19.07
CA ALA A 272 8.04 -5.64 18.67
C ALA A 272 9.09 -5.01 19.61
N TRP A 273 8.83 -3.80 20.10
CA TRP A 273 9.79 -3.05 20.92
C TRP A 273 9.66 -3.35 22.43
N ARG A 274 8.48 -3.82 22.88
CA ARG A 274 8.22 -4.21 24.28
C ARG A 274 9.31 -5.10 24.90
N PRO A 275 9.80 -6.18 24.24
CA PRO A 275 10.77 -7.08 24.86
C PRO A 275 12.15 -6.45 25.07
N LEU A 276 12.45 -5.32 24.42
CA LEU A 276 13.73 -4.62 24.51
C LEU A 276 13.83 -3.73 25.75
N LEU A 277 12.69 -3.31 26.31
CA LEU A 277 12.62 -2.52 27.53
C LEU A 277 12.92 -3.38 28.77
N LYS A 278 13.69 -2.80 29.70
CA LYS A 278 13.85 -3.30 31.07
C LYS A 278 12.53 -3.24 31.83
N SER A 279 12.48 -3.91 32.99
CA SER A 279 11.36 -3.73 33.94
C SER A 279 11.16 -2.26 34.26
N GLU A 280 9.92 -1.79 34.27
CA GLU A 280 9.57 -0.36 34.47
C GLU A 280 10.08 0.60 33.37
N GLY A 281 10.57 0.08 32.23
CA GLY A 281 11.07 0.90 31.15
C GLY A 281 10.01 1.77 30.48
N THR A 282 10.43 2.90 29.91
CA THR A 282 9.54 3.88 29.27
C THR A 282 9.66 3.84 27.75
N LEU A 283 8.53 3.80 27.05
CA LEU A 283 8.45 4.03 25.61
C LEU A 283 7.85 5.41 25.34
N VAL A 284 8.61 6.27 24.69
CA VAL A 284 8.12 7.50 24.07
C VAL A 284 7.90 7.21 22.60
N ILE A 285 6.65 7.31 22.14
CA ILE A 285 6.27 7.02 20.76
C ILE A 285 5.36 8.12 20.26
N SER A 286 5.58 8.62 19.03
CA SER A 286 4.63 9.52 18.38
C SER A 286 3.94 8.89 17.18
N ASP A 287 2.68 9.27 16.97
CA ASP A 287 1.89 8.80 15.84
C ASP A 287 0.93 9.89 15.34
N ALA A 288 0.60 9.87 14.06
CA ALA A 288 -0.45 10.72 13.50
C ALA A 288 -1.82 10.22 13.99
N VAL A 289 -2.70 11.14 14.40
CA VAL A 289 -4.03 10.83 14.94
C VAL A 289 -5.09 11.80 14.44
N TRP A 290 -6.34 11.32 14.41
CA TRP A 290 -7.51 12.18 14.19
C TRP A 290 -7.86 12.97 15.45
N SER A 291 -7.94 14.30 15.32
CA SER A 291 -8.38 15.22 16.38
C SER A 291 -9.89 15.50 16.32
N THR A 292 -10.56 15.04 15.25
CA THR A 292 -12.00 15.19 15.01
C THR A 292 -12.60 13.90 14.45
N LYS A 293 -13.89 13.68 14.72
CA LYS A 293 -14.66 12.58 14.11
C LYS A 293 -15.17 12.91 12.70
N GLN A 294 -15.10 14.18 12.30
CA GLN A 294 -15.62 14.69 11.03
C GLN A 294 -14.57 15.56 10.35
N PRO A 295 -13.47 14.98 9.84
CA PRO A 295 -12.49 15.74 9.08
C PRO A 295 -13.08 16.16 7.72
N ASP A 296 -12.60 17.28 7.20
CA ASP A 296 -12.86 17.75 5.86
C ASP A 296 -12.48 16.68 4.84
N ALA A 297 -13.24 16.60 3.75
CA ALA A 297 -13.09 15.54 2.75
C ALA A 297 -11.67 15.41 2.20
N MET A 298 -11.00 16.54 1.92
CA MET A 298 -9.63 16.57 1.41
C MET A 298 -8.62 15.98 2.41
N VAL A 299 -8.70 16.39 3.69
CA VAL A 299 -7.80 15.89 4.74
C VAL A 299 -8.07 14.41 4.97
N LYS A 300 -9.35 14.02 4.98
CA LYS A 300 -9.77 12.63 5.11
C LYS A 300 -9.21 11.75 4.00
N GLU A 301 -9.42 12.14 2.74
CA GLU A 301 -8.99 11.37 1.58
C GLU A 301 -7.46 11.21 1.54
N PHE A 302 -6.72 12.28 1.83
CA PHE A 302 -5.26 12.24 1.92
C PHE A 302 -4.79 11.20 2.95
N TRP A 303 -5.21 11.32 4.21
CA TRP A 303 -4.72 10.43 5.26
C TRP A 303 -5.28 9.01 5.15
N GLN A 304 -6.46 8.81 4.56
CA GLN A 304 -6.94 7.46 4.26
C GLN A 304 -6.08 6.73 3.23
N ARG A 305 -5.39 7.47 2.36
CA ARG A 305 -4.42 6.91 1.41
C ARG A 305 -3.04 6.75 2.04
N GLU A 306 -2.51 7.80 2.69
CA GLU A 306 -1.14 7.79 3.21
C GLU A 306 -0.99 6.98 4.52
N TYR A 307 -2.01 6.98 5.38
CA TYR A 307 -2.01 6.22 6.63
C TYR A 307 -3.41 5.69 6.98
N PRO A 308 -3.90 4.64 6.29
CA PRO A 308 -5.26 4.12 6.47
C PRO A 308 -5.58 3.68 7.92
N GLN A 309 -4.56 3.31 8.69
CA GLN A 309 -4.67 2.87 10.09
C GLN A 309 -4.73 4.03 11.09
N MET A 310 -4.79 5.29 10.63
CA MET A 310 -4.87 6.45 11.51
C MET A 310 -6.18 6.47 12.29
N VAL A 311 -6.08 6.61 13.62
CA VAL A 311 -7.20 6.59 14.57
C VAL A 311 -7.07 7.75 15.56
N SER A 312 -8.03 7.89 16.48
CA SER A 312 -7.96 8.92 17.54
C SER A 312 -6.90 8.59 18.60
N ALA A 313 -6.39 9.61 19.31
CA ALA A 313 -5.47 9.43 20.44
C ALA A 313 -6.04 8.51 21.54
N GLU A 314 -7.35 8.56 21.80
CA GLU A 314 -8.01 7.67 22.77
C GLU A 314 -7.88 6.20 22.39
N GLN A 315 -7.95 5.90 21.09
CA GLN A 315 -7.80 4.55 20.60
C GLN A 315 -6.34 4.07 20.70
N ARG A 316 -5.37 4.93 20.34
CA ARG A 316 -3.93 4.62 20.54
C ARG A 316 -3.59 4.33 22.00
N MET A 317 -4.17 5.09 22.94
CA MET A 317 -4.02 4.82 24.37
C MET A 317 -4.63 3.48 24.79
N ALA A 318 -5.74 3.07 24.19
CA ALA A 318 -6.37 1.77 24.46
C ALA A 318 -5.50 0.61 23.91
N GLU A 319 -4.96 0.76 22.71
CA GLU A 319 -4.02 -0.18 22.08
C GLU A 319 -2.74 -0.32 22.92
N ALA A 320 -2.16 0.79 23.39
CA ALA A 320 -1.02 0.79 24.30
C ALA A 320 -1.30 0.00 25.60
N LYS A 321 -2.48 0.22 26.21
CA LYS A 321 -2.90 -0.53 27.41
C LYS A 321 -3.04 -2.02 27.12
N PHE A 322 -3.66 -2.37 26.00
CA PHE A 322 -3.80 -3.77 25.59
C PHE A 322 -2.43 -4.44 25.35
N ALA A 323 -1.46 -3.70 24.83
CA ALA A 323 -0.08 -4.15 24.64
C ALA A 323 0.74 -4.24 25.96
N GLY A 324 0.14 -3.93 27.11
CA GLY A 324 0.78 -4.06 28.42
C GLY A 324 1.59 -2.84 28.84
N TYR A 325 1.17 -1.64 28.42
CA TYR A 325 1.73 -0.36 28.87
C TYR A 325 0.71 0.47 29.65
N ASP A 326 1.17 1.18 30.67
CA ASP A 326 0.43 2.25 31.31
C ASP A 326 0.72 3.57 30.58
N VAL A 327 -0.32 4.35 30.29
CA VAL A 327 -0.17 5.68 29.67
C VAL A 327 0.14 6.69 30.78
N VAL A 328 1.37 7.21 30.79
CA VAL A 328 1.86 8.18 31.78
C VAL A 328 1.40 9.59 31.43
N ASP A 329 1.63 10.00 30.18
CA ASP A 329 1.17 11.27 29.65
C ASP A 329 0.97 11.17 28.13
N THR A 330 0.22 12.12 27.58
CA THR A 330 0.08 12.28 26.14
C THR A 330 -0.18 13.74 25.78
N PHE A 331 0.40 14.20 24.67
CA PHE A 331 0.19 15.55 24.18
C PHE A 331 0.39 15.66 22.66
N ALA A 332 -0.34 16.57 22.03
CA ALA A 332 -0.13 16.91 20.63
C ALA A 332 1.17 17.71 20.49
N LEU A 333 1.91 17.45 19.41
CA LEU A 333 3.08 18.25 19.04
C LEU A 333 2.70 19.71 18.84
N SER A 334 3.61 20.61 19.22
CA SER A 334 3.43 22.05 19.05
C SER A 334 3.25 22.45 17.58
N GLU A 335 2.56 23.57 17.32
CA GLU A 335 2.50 24.15 15.97
C GLU A 335 3.92 24.46 15.43
N GLN A 336 4.85 24.80 16.33
CA GLN A 336 6.26 25.00 15.97
C GLN A 336 6.91 23.72 15.42
N ALA A 337 6.57 22.53 15.94
CA ALA A 337 7.06 21.27 15.40
C ALA A 337 6.62 21.01 13.96
N TRP A 338 5.38 21.37 13.62
CA TRP A 338 4.89 21.32 12.24
C TRP A 338 5.61 22.33 11.36
N ASP A 339 5.75 23.57 11.82
CA ASP A 339 6.42 24.65 11.09
C ASP A 339 7.89 24.34 10.82
N ASN A 340 8.58 23.69 11.77
CA ASN A 340 9.97 23.24 11.63
C ASN A 340 10.18 22.27 10.46
N TYR A 341 9.12 21.58 10.02
CA TYR A 341 9.16 20.66 8.88
C TYR A 341 8.56 21.28 7.61
N TYR A 342 7.32 21.77 7.69
CA TYR A 342 6.58 22.22 6.51
C TYR A 342 7.06 23.56 5.95
N HIS A 343 7.60 24.48 6.75
CA HIS A 343 8.15 25.73 6.20
C HIS A 343 9.42 25.48 5.36
N PRO A 344 10.45 24.76 5.85
CA PRO A 344 11.60 24.39 5.01
C PRO A 344 11.21 23.56 3.78
N LEU A 345 10.29 22.59 3.94
CA LEU A 345 9.80 21.76 2.85
C LEU A 345 9.14 22.61 1.75
N ALA A 346 8.21 23.50 2.12
CA ALA A 346 7.52 24.37 1.16
C ALA A 346 8.49 25.29 0.41
N LYS A 347 9.49 25.83 1.11
CA LYS A 347 10.57 26.61 0.47
C LYS A 347 11.34 25.75 -0.53
N ARG A 348 11.73 24.54 -0.14
CA ARG A 348 12.52 23.63 -0.98
C ARG A 348 11.76 23.18 -2.23
N VAL A 349 10.48 22.86 -2.08
CA VAL A 349 9.58 22.51 -3.20
C VAL A 349 9.47 23.68 -4.18
N ALA A 350 9.28 24.91 -3.68
CA ALA A 350 9.22 26.11 -4.52
C ALA A 350 10.54 26.38 -5.28
N GLU A 351 11.70 26.18 -4.64
CA GLU A 351 13.02 26.32 -5.27
C GLU A 351 13.24 25.32 -6.42
N LEU A 352 12.74 24.09 -6.27
CA LEU A 352 12.96 23.02 -7.24
C LEU A 352 11.95 23.03 -8.39
N ARG A 353 10.80 23.71 -8.24
CA ARG A 353 9.69 23.67 -9.20
C ARG A 353 10.05 24.09 -10.62
N GLU A 354 10.94 25.08 -10.76
CA GLU A 354 11.42 25.53 -12.08
C GLU A 354 12.37 24.52 -12.75
N SER A 355 13.10 23.74 -11.94
CA SER A 355 14.13 22.80 -12.42
C SER A 355 13.62 21.37 -12.64
N LEU A 356 12.55 20.98 -11.94
CA LEU A 356 11.92 19.66 -11.97
C LEU A 356 10.51 19.77 -12.56
N THR A 357 10.42 20.18 -13.82
CA THR A 357 9.15 20.30 -14.55
C THR A 357 8.48 18.93 -14.64
N ASP A 358 7.19 18.86 -14.32
CA ASP A 358 6.37 17.63 -14.31
C ASP A 358 6.78 16.54 -13.31
N SER A 359 7.57 16.88 -12.28
CA SER A 359 7.91 15.93 -11.21
C SER A 359 6.69 15.54 -10.38
N SER A 360 6.36 14.25 -10.37
CA SER A 360 5.30 13.66 -9.53
C SER A 360 5.57 13.90 -8.05
N VAL A 361 6.83 13.77 -7.61
CA VAL A 361 7.26 14.08 -6.23
C VAL A 361 6.84 15.49 -5.82
N LEU A 362 7.14 16.50 -6.66
CA LEU A 362 6.78 17.88 -6.32
C LEU A 362 5.27 18.09 -6.28
N ASN A 363 4.50 17.45 -7.17
CA ASN A 363 3.04 17.52 -7.14
C ASN A 363 2.47 16.89 -5.85
N ASP A 364 3.00 15.75 -5.43
CA ASP A 364 2.57 15.06 -4.21
C ASP A 364 2.89 15.87 -2.96
N LEU A 365 4.10 16.44 -2.89
CA LEU A 365 4.52 17.28 -1.77
C LEU A 365 3.76 18.60 -1.72
N GLU A 366 3.44 19.22 -2.86
CA GLU A 366 2.57 20.41 -2.91
C GLU A 366 1.18 20.10 -2.35
N HIS A 367 0.62 18.93 -2.68
CA HIS A 367 -0.63 18.46 -2.12
C HIS A 367 -0.52 18.19 -0.62
N GLU A 368 0.54 17.53 -0.15
CA GLU A 368 0.81 17.31 1.28
C GLU A 368 0.91 18.65 2.04
N ILE A 369 1.66 19.63 1.51
CA ILE A 369 1.79 20.98 2.09
C ILE A 369 0.44 21.70 2.15
N LEU A 370 -0.42 21.49 1.15
CA LEU A 370 -1.76 22.07 1.15
C LEU A 370 -2.65 21.42 2.21
N VAL A 371 -2.62 20.09 2.33
CA VAL A 371 -3.33 19.34 3.37
C VAL A 371 -2.83 19.72 4.76
N SER A 372 -1.52 19.89 4.95
CA SER A 372 -0.93 20.26 6.24
C SER A 372 -1.37 21.64 6.72
N LYS A 373 -1.64 22.58 5.81
CA LYS A 373 -2.23 23.89 6.16
C LYS A 373 -3.70 23.78 6.60
N ALA A 374 -4.44 22.81 6.08
CA ALA A 374 -5.82 22.55 6.45
C ALA A 374 -5.96 21.67 7.70
N ARG A 375 -4.87 21.05 8.19
CA ARG A 375 -4.90 20.04 9.25
C ARG A 375 -5.49 20.51 10.57
N LYS A 376 -5.41 21.81 10.88
CA LYS A 376 -5.57 22.32 12.24
C LYS A 376 -6.94 21.99 12.81
N GLY A 377 -6.96 21.30 13.96
CA GLY A 377 -8.20 20.79 14.58
C GLY A 377 -8.77 19.53 13.93
N GLN A 378 -8.06 18.93 12.98
CA GLN A 378 -8.47 17.73 12.25
C GLN A 378 -7.50 16.57 12.45
N VAL A 379 -6.20 16.86 12.36
CA VAL A 379 -5.11 15.89 12.51
C VAL A 379 -4.01 16.50 13.36
N ASP A 380 -3.50 15.68 14.28
CA ASP A 380 -2.33 16.00 15.11
C ASP A 380 -1.31 14.87 15.02
N TYR A 381 -0.07 15.18 15.35
CA TYR A 381 0.91 14.19 15.75
C TYR A 381 0.89 14.16 17.27
N GLN A 382 0.57 13.01 17.85
CA GLN A 382 0.43 12.84 19.28
C GLN A 382 1.64 12.11 19.83
N MET A 383 2.28 12.69 20.84
CA MET A 383 3.29 12.02 21.66
C MET A 383 2.59 11.20 22.74
N PHE A 384 3.02 9.95 22.92
CA PHE A 384 2.57 9.05 23.97
C PHE A 384 3.76 8.64 24.82
N ILE A 385 3.67 8.86 26.12
CA ILE A 385 4.66 8.42 27.10
C ILE A 385 4.07 7.23 27.83
N LEU A 386 4.63 6.06 27.55
CA LEU A 386 4.12 4.77 27.94
C LEU A 386 5.11 4.10 28.89
N LYS A 387 4.63 3.56 30.00
CA LYS A 387 5.45 2.82 30.94
C LYS A 387 5.11 1.34 30.89
N LEU A 388 6.12 0.48 30.81
CA LEU A 388 5.90 -0.96 30.80
C LEU A 388 5.26 -1.40 32.13
N HIS A 389 4.14 -2.13 32.07
CA HIS A 389 3.45 -2.62 33.25
C HIS A 389 4.37 -3.53 34.09
N SER A 390 4.42 -3.32 35.40
CA SER A 390 5.08 -4.25 36.33
C SER A 390 4.31 -5.58 36.30
N VAL A 391 4.95 -6.67 35.89
CA VAL A 391 4.38 -8.02 36.00
C VAL A 391 4.55 -8.56 37.41
#